data_AF-A0A966T3H8-F1
#
_entry.id   AF-A0A966T3H8-F1
#
_cell.length_a   1.000
_cell.length_b   1.000
_cell.length_c   1.000
_cell.angle_alpha   90.00
_cell.angle_beta   90.00
_cell.angle_gamma   90.00
#
_symmetry.space_group_name_H-M   'P 1'
#
loop_
_entity.id
_entity.type
_entity.pdbx_description
1 polymer ?
#
loop_
_entity_poly.entity_id
_entity_poly.type
_entity_poly.pdbx_seq_one_letter_code
_entity_poly.pdbx_strand_id
1 'polypeptide(L)'
;MALADEVPHELRFDGIWSNPPIRVGKDELHHLLSTWLARLAAAGTADLVVHKNLGSDSLAKWLTSQGYSVTRAASKQGYRVLRVTRI
;
A
#
# COMPACT_ATOMS: atom_id res chain seq x y z
N MET A 1 -10.67 -13.32 -10.33
CA MET A 1 -10.13 -12.29 -9.43
C MET A 1 -10.84 -11.01 -9.81
N ALA A 2 -11.54 -10.36 -8.87
CA ALA A 2 -12.31 -9.15 -9.18
C ALA A 2 -11.39 -7.94 -9.32
N LEU A 3 -11.72 -7.02 -10.23
CA LEU A 3 -11.09 -5.70 -10.33
C LEU A 3 -11.57 -4.80 -9.19
N ALA A 4 -10.84 -3.70 -8.94
CA ALA A 4 -11.16 -2.78 -7.85
C ALA A 4 -12.57 -2.17 -7.94
N ASP A 5 -13.05 -1.94 -9.16
CA ASP A 5 -14.35 -1.33 -9.44
C ASP A 5 -15.49 -2.36 -9.39
N GLU A 6 -15.18 -3.65 -9.39
CA GLU A 6 -16.14 -4.74 -9.19
C GLU A 6 -16.38 -5.03 -7.70
N VAL A 7 -15.53 -4.46 -6.82
CA VAL A 7 -15.69 -4.54 -5.37
C VAL A 7 -16.46 -3.30 -4.89
N PRO A 8 -17.60 -3.47 -4.16
CA PRO A 8 -18.37 -2.34 -3.65
C PRO A 8 -17.51 -1.31 -2.91
N HIS A 9 -17.69 -0.03 -3.22
CA HIS A 9 -16.84 1.06 -2.75
C HIS A 9 -16.99 1.35 -1.26
N GLU A 10 -18.11 0.98 -0.66
CA GLU A 10 -18.44 1.10 0.75
C GLU A 10 -17.74 0.05 1.62
N LEU A 11 -17.23 -1.04 1.03
CA LEU A 11 -16.52 -2.05 1.79
C LEU A 11 -15.25 -1.46 2.42
N ARG A 12 -15.03 -1.84 3.67
CA ARG A 12 -13.83 -1.49 4.42
C ARG A 12 -13.10 -2.77 4.82
N PHE A 13 -11.77 -2.69 4.78
CA PHE A 13 -10.90 -3.83 5.05
C PHE A 13 -10.12 -3.60 6.34
N ASP A 14 -10.16 -4.56 7.26
CA ASP A 14 -9.29 -4.56 8.44
C ASP A 14 -7.84 -4.92 8.07
N GLY A 15 -7.63 -5.61 6.94
CA GLY A 15 -6.34 -6.05 6.46
C GLY A 15 -6.23 -6.01 4.94
N ILE A 16 -5.13 -5.46 4.42
CA ILE A 16 -4.76 -5.52 3.00
C ILE A 16 -3.31 -6.03 2.90
N TRP A 17 -3.06 -7.10 2.15
CA TRP A 17 -1.70 -7.57 1.85
C TRP A 17 -1.45 -7.48 0.36
N SER A 18 -0.36 -6.83 -0.04
CA SER A 18 -0.03 -6.66 -1.46
C SER A 18 1.46 -6.63 -1.73
N ASN A 19 1.85 -7.19 -2.87
CA ASN A 19 3.12 -6.92 -3.52
C ASN A 19 2.82 -6.08 -4.77
N PRO A 20 2.72 -4.75 -4.63
CA PRO A 20 2.16 -3.92 -5.68
C PRO A 20 3.07 -3.90 -6.93
N PRO A 21 2.51 -3.76 -8.14
CA PRO A 21 3.25 -3.89 -9.39
C PRO A 21 4.10 -2.64 -9.69
N ILE A 22 5.19 -2.47 -8.96
CA ILE A 22 6.15 -1.34 -9.03
C ILE A 22 6.67 -0.93 -10.43
N ARG A 23 6.52 -1.77 -11.46
CA ARG A 23 6.97 -1.49 -12.83
C ARG A 23 5.92 -0.83 -13.72
N VAL A 24 4.69 -0.62 -13.24
CA VAL A 24 3.61 0.02 -14.03
C VAL A 24 3.79 1.54 -14.21
N GLY A 25 4.83 2.12 -13.60
CA GLY A 25 5.01 3.55 -13.52
C GLY A 25 4.45 4.12 -12.21
N LYS A 26 4.94 5.30 -11.83
CA LYS A 26 4.67 5.92 -10.53
C LYS A 26 3.19 6.31 -10.38
N ASP A 27 2.62 6.96 -11.39
CA ASP A 27 1.28 7.52 -11.31
C ASP A 27 0.22 6.42 -11.23
N GLU A 28 0.37 5.37 -12.04
CA GLU A 28 -0.53 4.21 -12.00
C GLU A 28 -0.44 3.44 -10.68
N LEU A 29 0.78 3.24 -10.17
CA LEU A 29 1.00 2.65 -8.85
C LEU A 29 0.34 3.47 -7.74
N HIS A 30 0.50 4.81 -7.79
CA HIS A 30 -0.08 5.70 -6.81
C HIS A 30 -1.61 5.69 -6.87
N HIS A 31 -2.19 5.71 -8.08
CA HIS A 31 -3.63 5.61 -8.26
C HIS A 31 -4.17 4.31 -7.67
N LEU A 32 -3.57 3.16 -8.02
CA LEU A 32 -3.94 1.85 -7.48
C LEU A 32 -3.92 1.86 -5.94
N LEU A 33 -2.82 2.31 -5.33
CA LEU A 33 -2.68 2.31 -3.88
C LEU A 33 -3.66 3.27 -3.20
N SER A 34 -3.88 4.46 -3.76
CA SER A 34 -4.88 5.40 -3.24
C SER A 34 -6.28 4.80 -3.23
N THR A 35 -6.67 4.14 -4.32
CA THR A 35 -7.99 3.50 -4.46
C THR A 35 -8.22 2.43 -3.38
N TRP A 36 -7.22 1.60 -3.09
CA TRP A 36 -7.36 0.51 -2.13
C TRP A 36 -7.15 0.97 -0.68
N LEU A 37 -6.19 1.84 -0.39
CA LEU A 37 -5.93 2.31 0.98
C LEU A 37 -7.04 3.26 1.49
N ALA A 38 -7.73 3.96 0.58
CA ALA A 38 -8.96 4.70 0.90
C ALA A 38 -10.11 3.79 1.39
N ARG A 39 -9.98 2.46 1.24
CA ARG A 39 -10.92 1.46 1.75
C ARG A 39 -10.43 0.74 3.01
N LEU A 40 -9.31 1.14 3.60
CA LEU A 40 -8.87 0.58 4.88
C LEU A 40 -9.86 0.96 6.01
N ALA A 41 -10.14 0.07 6.95
CA ALA A 41 -10.91 0.43 8.15
C ALA A 41 -10.10 1.39 9.04
N ALA A 42 -10.75 2.07 9.98
CA ALA A 42 -10.08 3.01 10.89
C ALA A 42 -8.95 2.35 11.70
N ALA A 43 -9.17 1.13 12.19
CA ALA A 43 -8.17 0.31 12.89
C ALA A 43 -7.45 -0.68 11.95
N GLY A 44 -7.69 -0.59 10.64
CA GLY A 44 -7.16 -1.53 9.67
C GLY A 44 -5.69 -1.28 9.36
N THR A 45 -5.03 -2.30 8.80
CA THR A 45 -3.62 -2.23 8.38
C THR A 45 -3.42 -2.75 6.97
N ALA A 46 -2.46 -2.17 6.24
CA ALA A 46 -2.01 -2.69 4.96
C ALA A 46 -0.51 -3.02 5.00
N ASP A 47 -0.13 -4.23 4.61
CA ASP A 47 1.25 -4.67 4.50
C ASP A 47 1.66 -4.77 3.02
N LEU A 48 2.55 -3.87 2.60
CA LEU A 48 3.06 -3.78 1.23
C LEU A 48 4.48 -4.34 1.15
N VAL A 49 4.66 -5.39 0.35
CA VAL A 49 5.97 -6.01 0.11
C VAL A 49 6.62 -5.34 -1.09
N VAL A 50 7.77 -4.69 -0.89
CA VAL A 50 8.46 -3.95 -1.95
C VAL A 50 9.96 -4.22 -1.92
N HIS A 51 10.57 -4.42 -3.08
CA HIS A 51 12.02 -4.56 -3.16
C HIS A 51 12.71 -3.23 -2.85
N LYS A 52 13.74 -3.24 -2.00
CA LYS A 52 14.41 -2.04 -1.46
C LYS A 52 14.94 -1.12 -2.58
N ASN A 53 15.45 -1.70 -3.66
CA ASN A 53 16.02 -0.94 -4.79
C ASN A 53 14.97 -0.52 -5.83
N LEU A 54 13.71 -0.92 -5.67
CA LEU A 54 12.63 -0.63 -6.60
C LEU A 54 11.64 0.39 -6.02
N GLY A 55 12.18 1.36 -5.27
CA GLY A 55 11.41 2.50 -4.80
C GLY A 55 10.73 2.34 -3.44
N SER A 56 11.12 1.35 -2.61
CA SER A 56 10.52 1.17 -1.29
C SER A 56 10.57 2.43 -0.40
N ASP A 57 11.70 3.13 -0.32
CA ASP A 57 11.80 4.35 0.49
C ASP A 57 11.01 5.51 -0.11
N SER A 58 11.03 5.65 -1.44
CA SER A 58 10.26 6.68 -2.14
C SER A 58 8.75 6.46 -1.99
N LEU A 59 8.31 5.21 -2.03
CA LEU A 59 6.90 4.84 -1.81
C LEU A 59 6.48 5.13 -0.37
N ALA A 60 7.30 4.78 0.61
CA ALA A 60 7.02 5.10 2.02
C ALA A 60 6.86 6.62 2.22
N LYS A 61 7.78 7.43 1.66
CA LYS A 61 7.70 8.90 1.72
C LYS A 61 6.42 9.44 1.09
N TRP A 62 6.03 8.93 -0.08
CA TRP A 62 4.79 9.36 -0.73
C TRP A 62 3.56 8.98 0.09
N LEU A 63 3.47 7.75 0.60
CA LEU A 63 2.35 7.31 1.45
C LEU A 63 2.23 8.18 2.71
N THR A 64 3.35 8.52 3.34
CA THR A 64 3.36 9.47 4.46
C THR A 64 2.87 10.85 4.05
N SER A 65 3.24 11.34 2.87
CA SER A 65 2.74 12.63 2.36
C SER A 65 1.25 12.59 1.99
N GLN A 66 0.66 11.41 1.81
CA GLN A 66 -0.79 11.23 1.63
C GLN A 66 -1.55 11.17 2.96
N GLY A 67 -0.86 11.30 4.10
CA GLY A 67 -1.48 11.27 5.43
C GLY A 67 -1.62 9.87 6.03
N TYR A 68 -0.91 8.86 5.52
CA TYR A 68 -0.82 7.55 6.17
C TYR A 68 0.36 7.47 7.13
N SER A 69 0.20 6.72 8.22
CA SER A 69 1.33 6.28 9.03
C SER A 69 1.98 5.08 8.36
N VAL A 70 3.31 5.13 8.16
CA VAL A 70 4.06 4.08 7.46
C VAL A 70 5.25 3.65 8.30
N THR A 71 5.33 2.36 8.60
CA THR A 71 6.46 1.76 9.32
C THR A 71 7.06 0.61 8.52
N ARG A 72 8.34 0.31 8.78
CA ARG A 72 9.00 -0.85 8.19
C ARG A 72 8.85 -2.04 9.14
N ALA A 73 7.86 -2.88 8.89
CA ALA A 73 7.56 -4.03 9.75
C ALA A 73 8.62 -5.14 9.64
N ALA A 74 9.21 -5.33 8.46
CA ALA A 74 10.25 -6.34 8.26
C ALA A 74 11.18 -5.99 7.09
N SER A 75 12.35 -6.65 7.05
CA SER A 75 13.28 -6.62 5.93
C SER A 75 13.98 -7.96 5.78
N LYS A 76 13.93 -8.56 4.59
CA LYS A 76 14.57 -9.85 4.31
C LYS A 76 14.92 -9.95 2.84
N GLN A 77 16.12 -10.46 2.52
CA GLN A 77 16.56 -10.77 1.15
C GLN A 77 16.27 -9.65 0.12
N GLY A 78 16.51 -8.40 0.50
CA GLY A 78 16.30 -7.25 -0.38
C GLY A 78 14.87 -6.73 -0.46
N TYR A 79 13.90 -7.38 0.17
CA TYR A 79 12.52 -6.90 0.29
C TYR A 79 12.28 -6.22 1.64
N ARG A 80 11.36 -5.27 1.64
CA ARG A 80 10.83 -4.59 2.82
C ARG A 80 9.33 -4.79 2.88
N VAL A 81 8.81 -5.00 4.08
CA VAL A 81 7.38 -4.92 4.36
C VAL A 81 7.11 -3.55 4.93
N LEU A 82 6.36 -2.74 4.20
CA LEU A 82 5.87 -1.45 4.65
C LEU A 82 4.47 -1.66 5.22
N ARG A 83 4.31 -1.43 6.53
CA ARG A 83 3.01 -1.43 7.18
C ARG A 83 2.42 -0.04 7.16
N VAL A 84 1.23 0.09 6.63
CA VAL A 84 0.49 1.33 6.42
C VAL A 84 -0.77 1.31 7.28
N THR A 85 -1.01 2.37 8.03
CA THR A 85 -2.24 2.58 8.80
C THR A 85 -2.79 3.97 8.55
N ARG A 86 -4.07 4.19 8.86
CA ARG A 86 -4.64 5.54 8.92
C ARG A 86 -4.07 6.31 10.10
N ILE A 87 -4.03 7.63 9.98
CA ILE A 87 -3.77 8.58 11.07
C ILE A 87 -5.12 9.02 11.62
#